data_AF-A0A7K4JQ28-F1
#
_entry.id   AF-A0A7K4JQ28-F1
#
_cell.length_a   1.000
_cell.length_b   1.000
_cell.length_c   1.000
_cell.angle_alpha   90.00
_cell.angle_beta   90.00
_cell.angle_gamma   90.00
#
_symmetry.space_group_name_H-M   'P 1'
#
loop_
_entity.id
_entity.type
_entity.pdbx_description
1 polymer ?
#
loop_
_entity_poly.entity_id
_entity_poly.type
_entity_poly.pdbx_seq_one_letter_code
_entity_poly.pdbx_strand_id
1 'polypeptide(L)'
;GTVILELSKEKAGERLLERQAAQFGAAVQKVEAELSAQIRYLTQVATGQPHEGSSYAARKATQLALNRVDYARRRLGELASACEAAVES
;
A
#
# COMPACT_ATOMS: atom_id res chain seq x y z
N GLY A 1 23.09 -20.74 -19.11
CA GLY A 1 24.47 -20.30 -18.80
C GLY A 1 25.29 -20.25 -20.07
N THR A 2 25.16 -19.16 -20.83
CA THR A 2 25.76 -19.02 -22.17
C THR A 2 27.18 -18.42 -22.09
N VAL A 3 27.46 -17.61 -21.06
CA VAL A 3 28.79 -17.04 -20.74
C VAL A 3 29.82 -18.15 -20.49
N ILE A 4 29.46 -19.17 -19.69
CA ILE A 4 30.37 -20.27 -19.33
C ILE A 4 30.77 -21.07 -20.59
N LEU A 5 29.85 -21.23 -21.54
CA LEU A 5 30.12 -21.90 -22.81
C LEU A 5 31.02 -21.06 -23.73
N GLU A 6 30.86 -19.74 -23.76
CA GLU A 6 31.76 -18.86 -24.52
C GLU A 6 33.17 -18.78 -23.92
N LEU A 7 33.29 -18.78 -22.60
CA LEU A 7 34.58 -18.84 -21.90
C LEU A 7 35.33 -20.16 -22.14
N SER A 8 34.62 -21.22 -22.53
CA SER A 8 35.23 -22.53 -22.85
C SER A 8 35.80 -22.62 -24.27
N LYS A 9 35.63 -21.58 -25.10
CA LYS A 9 36.16 -21.56 -26.47
C LYS A 9 37.61 -21.10 -26.49
N GLU A 10 38.41 -21.74 -27.34
CA GLU A 10 39.85 -21.48 -27.56
C GLU A 10 40.16 -20.01 -27.93
N LYS A 11 39.17 -19.31 -28.50
CA LYS A 11 39.20 -17.87 -28.77
C LYS A 11 37.86 -17.25 -28.38
N ALA A 12 37.72 -16.89 -27.11
CA ALA A 12 36.50 -16.28 -26.59
C ALA A 12 36.21 -14.94 -27.31
N GLY A 13 34.95 -14.72 -27.69
CA GLY A 13 34.52 -13.48 -28.32
C GLY A 13 34.49 -12.35 -27.30
N GLU A 14 35.56 -11.58 -27.19
CA GLU A 14 35.72 -10.45 -26.25
C GLU A 14 34.49 -9.52 -26.25
N ARG A 15 34.01 -9.14 -27.44
CA ARG A 15 32.78 -8.33 -27.61
C ARG A 15 31.51 -8.99 -27.07
N LEU A 16 31.40 -10.31 -27.15
CA LEU A 16 30.23 -11.03 -26.65
C LEU A 16 30.27 -11.11 -25.12
N LEU A 17 31.45 -11.32 -24.55
CA LEU A 17 31.70 -11.26 -23.11
C LEU A 17 31.39 -9.88 -22.55
N GLU A 18 31.90 -8.82 -23.17
CA GLU A 18 31.61 -7.42 -22.80
C GLU A 18 30.10 -7.13 -22.83
N ARG A 19 29.42 -7.53 -23.91
CA ARG A 19 27.97 -7.34 -24.03
C ARG A 19 27.21 -8.08 -22.93
N GLN A 20 27.59 -9.31 -22.62
CA GLN A 20 26.92 -10.10 -21.58
C GLN A 20 27.19 -9.54 -20.18
N ALA A 21 28.43 -9.07 -19.91
CA ALA A 21 28.76 -8.38 -18.67
C ALA A 21 27.96 -7.09 -18.51
N ALA A 22 27.81 -6.30 -19.58
CA ALA A 22 26.99 -5.09 -19.58
C ALA A 22 25.50 -5.40 -19.32
N GLN A 23 24.96 -6.46 -19.94
CA GLN A 23 23.58 -6.91 -19.70
C GLN A 23 23.36 -7.36 -18.27
N PHE A 24 24.31 -8.11 -17.69
CA PHE A 24 24.26 -8.51 -16.29
C PHE A 24 24.30 -7.29 -15.35
N GLY A 25 25.21 -6.34 -15.61
CA GLY A 25 25.29 -5.09 -14.85
C GLY A 25 23.98 -4.30 -14.89
N ALA A 26 23.36 -4.16 -16.07
CA ALA A 26 22.06 -3.51 -16.21
C ALA A 26 20.93 -4.23 -15.45
N ALA A 27 20.93 -5.57 -15.46
CA ALA A 27 19.95 -6.35 -14.70
C ALA A 27 20.11 -6.15 -13.18
N VAL A 28 21.35 -6.14 -12.67
CA VAL A 28 21.63 -5.86 -11.26
C VAL A 28 21.19 -4.45 -10.88
N GLN A 29 21.53 -3.44 -11.69
CA GLN A 29 21.10 -2.06 -11.47
C GLN A 29 19.58 -1.92 -11.44
N LYS A 30 18.86 -2.64 -12.31
CA LYS A 30 17.41 -2.67 -12.32
C LYS A 30 16.83 -3.24 -11.02
N VAL A 31 17.35 -4.39 -10.57
CA VAL A 31 16.90 -5.03 -9.32
C VAL A 31 17.16 -4.11 -8.13
N GLU A 32 18.33 -3.48 -8.06
CA GLU A 32 18.70 -2.55 -7.00
C GLU A 32 17.77 -1.32 -6.99
N ALA A 33 17.47 -0.75 -8.15
CA ALA A 33 16.57 0.39 -8.28
C ALA A 33 15.13 0.05 -7.84
N GLU A 34 14.61 -1.11 -8.26
CA GLU A 34 13.27 -1.58 -7.89
C GLU A 34 13.17 -1.87 -6.39
N LEU A 35 14.17 -2.56 -5.81
CA LEU A 35 14.21 -2.84 -4.38
C LEU A 35 14.29 -1.54 -3.56
N SER A 36 15.13 -0.59 -3.99
CA SER A 36 15.24 0.73 -3.35
C SER A 36 13.95 1.54 -3.44
N ALA A 37 13.20 1.42 -4.54
CA ALA A 37 11.88 2.03 -4.65
C ALA A 37 10.88 1.41 -3.67
N GLN A 38 10.87 0.08 -3.52
CA GLN A 38 10.01 -0.60 -2.55
C GLN A 38 10.36 -0.26 -1.10
N ILE A 39 11.65 -0.21 -0.76
CA ILE A 39 12.11 0.20 0.58
C ILE A 39 11.63 1.62 0.88
N ARG A 40 11.83 2.58 -0.05
CA ARG A 40 11.34 3.95 0.12
C ARG A 40 9.83 4.02 0.29
N TYR A 41 9.08 3.27 -0.52
CA TYR A 41 7.64 3.18 -0.39
C TYR A 41 7.24 2.65 1.00
N LEU A 42 7.81 1.52 1.43
CA LEU A 42 7.55 0.93 2.73
C LEU A 42 7.92 1.88 3.88
N THR A 43 9.07 2.56 3.81
CA THR A 43 9.44 3.60 4.78
C THR A 43 8.39 4.71 4.82
N GLN A 44 7.94 5.20 3.67
CA GLN A 44 6.92 6.25 3.57
C GLN A 44 5.55 5.81 4.12
N VAL A 45 5.13 4.57 3.89
CA VAL A 45 3.82 4.08 4.36
C VAL A 45 3.83 3.45 5.76
N ALA A 46 5.01 3.08 6.29
CA ALA A 46 5.16 2.46 7.60
C ALA A 46 5.39 3.49 8.73
N THR A 47 5.98 4.66 8.43
CA THR A 47 6.17 5.71 9.44
C THR A 47 4.94 6.63 9.53
N GLY A 48 3.92 6.18 10.28
CA GLY A 48 3.04 7.07 11.05
C GLY A 48 1.77 7.60 10.40
N GLN A 49 1.53 7.37 9.11
CA GLN A 49 0.20 7.58 8.51
C GLN A 49 -0.15 6.34 7.69
N PRO A 50 -0.86 5.37 8.30
CA PRO A 50 -1.28 4.19 7.60
C PRO A 50 -2.20 4.63 6.48
N HIS A 51 -1.76 4.45 5.24
CA HIS A 51 -2.59 4.11 4.11
C HIS A 51 -4.07 3.97 4.49
N GLU A 52 -4.90 4.86 3.95
CA GLU A 52 -6.30 4.56 3.73
C GLU A 52 -6.38 3.36 2.76
N GLY A 53 -6.00 2.16 3.23
CA GLY A 53 -6.06 0.93 2.44
C GLY A 53 -7.51 0.65 2.02
N SER A 54 -7.72 -0.35 1.17
CA SER A 54 -9.06 -0.75 0.71
C SER A 54 -10.09 -0.94 1.84
N SER A 55 -9.63 -1.24 3.06
CA SER A 55 -10.45 -1.38 4.26
C SER A 55 -10.77 -0.07 4.99
N TYR A 56 -10.03 1.01 4.77
CA TYR A 56 -10.25 2.30 5.46
C TYR A 56 -11.58 2.91 5.07
N ALA A 57 -11.91 2.95 3.78
CA ALA A 57 -13.18 3.47 3.30
C ALA A 57 -14.37 2.74 3.95
N ALA A 58 -14.28 1.40 4.06
CA ALA A 58 -15.28 0.59 4.74
C ALA A 58 -15.35 0.91 6.25
N ARG A 59 -14.21 1.01 6.95
CA ARG A 59 -14.18 1.35 8.38
C ARG A 59 -14.72 2.76 8.66
N LYS A 60 -14.37 3.74 7.81
CA LYS A 60 -14.87 5.11 7.90
C LYS A 60 -16.37 5.18 7.66
N ALA A 61 -16.87 4.45 6.66
CA ALA A 61 -18.30 4.35 6.39
C ALA A 61 -19.05 3.75 7.59
N THR A 62 -18.53 2.67 8.18
CA THR A 62 -19.09 2.07 9.40
C THR A 62 -19.07 3.05 10.58
N GLN A 63 -17.96 3.75 10.82
CA GLN A 63 -17.86 4.73 11.89
C GLN A 63 -18.88 5.86 11.72
N LEU A 64 -19.04 6.37 10.49
CA LEU A 64 -20.04 7.39 10.20
C LEU A 64 -21.47 6.87 10.38
N ALA A 65 -21.74 5.62 10.01
CA ALA A 65 -23.04 4.98 10.23
C ALA A 65 -23.36 4.85 11.72
N LEU A 66 -22.39 4.42 12.54
CA LEU A 66 -22.53 4.36 14.00
C LEU A 66 -22.84 5.75 14.60
N ASN A 67 -22.06 6.77 14.24
CA ASN A 67 -22.30 8.13 14.71
C ASN A 67 -23.71 8.64 14.35
N ARG A 68 -24.21 8.30 13.16
CA ARG A 68 -25.58 8.65 12.73
C ARG A 68 -26.64 7.94 13.57
N VAL A 69 -26.44 6.65 13.88
CA VAL A 69 -27.35 5.88 14.74
C VAL A 69 -27.37 6.46 16.15
N ASP A 70 -26.22 6.77 16.73
CA ASP A 70 -26.12 7.37 18.06
C ASP A 70 -26.81 8.74 18.12
N TYR A 71 -26.62 9.57 17.08
CA TYR A 71 -27.32 10.84 16.94
C TYR A 71 -28.83 10.65 16.86
N ALA A 72 -29.32 9.72 16.02
CA ALA A 72 -30.75 9.44 15.89
C ALA A 72 -31.36 8.96 17.22
N ARG A 73 -30.67 8.07 17.93
CA ARG A 73 -31.10 7.60 19.27
C ARG A 73 -31.23 8.76 20.25
N ARG A 74 -30.26 9.68 20.26
CA ARG A 74 -30.29 10.86 21.13
C ARG A 74 -31.48 11.74 20.84
N ARG A 75 -31.75 12.03 19.55
CA ARG A 75 -32.87 12.88 19.12
C ARG A 75 -34.22 12.25 19.43
N LEU A 76 -34.35 10.93 19.28
CA LEU A 76 -35.56 10.20 19.66
C LEU A 76 -35.79 10.23 21.18
N GLY A 77 -34.73 10.10 21.98
CA GLY A 77 -34.82 10.26 23.43
C GLY A 77 -35.28 11.66 23.84
N GLU A 78 -34.67 12.70 23.25
CA GLU A 78 -35.09 14.10 23.46
C GLU A 78 -36.57 14.30 23.13
N LEU A 79 -37.05 13.73 22.01
CA LEU A 79 -38.44 13.82 21.59
C LEU A 79 -39.39 13.07 22.55
N ALA A 80 -39.02 11.87 22.98
CA ALA A 80 -39.83 11.07 23.89
C ALA A 80 -40.05 11.81 25.22
N SER A 81 -38.97 12.35 25.81
CA SER A 81 -39.08 13.15 27.04
C SER A 81 -39.91 14.42 26.85
N ALA A 82 -39.82 15.07 25.68
CA ALA A 82 -40.64 16.23 25.38
C ALA A 82 -42.13 15.87 25.25
N CYS A 83 -42.46 14.72 24.66
CA CYS A 83 -43.82 14.23 24.58
C CYS A 83 -44.38 13.86 25.96
N GLU A 84 -43.60 13.20 26.82
CA GLU A 84 -43.99 12.89 28.19
C GLU A 84 -44.33 14.17 28.97
N ALA A 85 -43.44 15.17 28.91
CA ALA A 85 -43.67 16.46 29.57
C ALA A 85 -44.92 17.20 29.04
N ALA A 86 -45.25 17.04 27.76
CA ALA A 86 -46.44 17.65 27.15
C ALA A 86 -47.75 16.91 27.48
N VAL A 87 -47.67 15.63 27.88
CA VAL A 87 -48.82 14.84 28.34
C VAL A 87 -49.10 15.10 29.83
N GLU A 88 -48.07 15.42 30.61
CA GLU A 88 -48.18 15.76 32.03
C GLU A 88 -48.59 17.23 32.31
N SER A 89 -48.60 18.10 31.29
CA SER A 89 -49.02 19.51 31.35
C SER A 89 -50.48 19.72 31.01
#